data_AF-A0A542UR09-F1
#
_entry.id   AF-A0A542UR09-F1
#
_cell.length_a   1.000
_cell.length_b   1.000
_cell.length_c   1.000
_cell.angle_alpha   90.00
_cell.angle_beta   90.00
_cell.angle_gamma   90.00
#
_symmetry.space_group_name_H-M   'P 1'
#
loop_
_entity.id
_entity.type
_entity.pdbx_description
1 polymer ?
#
loop_
_entity_poly.entity_id
_entity_poly.type
_entity_poly.pdbx_seq_one_letter_code
_entity_poly.pdbx_strand_id
1 'polypeptide(L)'
;MTESTRGVEATGAPSGPAPTLHMIGYWRNATHPELPDPHDLVDEEWDEDDRFGVVGYLRHGTYYRGWMGLSPCRMCGRNNGSGELTDGVLAWPEGLAHYVEEHGVRLPPAVERHVLEAADRLDATGSSVDWWVSGAPAPIPAGSVGPSVGHRSCPDPAGVAAHRAQVGTGGGRHGGRGGDQGRTSAADRSRTATTDSS
;
A
#
# COMPACT_ATOMS: atom_id res chain seq x y z
N MET A 1 59.17 10.95 10.10
CA MET A 1 57.78 10.67 10.49
C MET A 1 56.97 10.60 9.20
N THR A 2 56.83 9.41 8.64
CA THR A 2 56.12 9.18 7.36
C THR A 2 54.76 8.60 7.69
N GLU A 3 53.71 9.37 7.40
CA GLU A 3 52.32 8.95 7.54
C GLU A 3 52.01 7.77 6.62
N SER A 4 51.50 6.71 7.23
CA SER A 4 51.07 5.48 6.58
C SER A 4 49.59 5.60 6.25
N THR A 5 49.29 5.88 4.99
CA THR A 5 47.93 5.90 4.46
C THR A 5 47.35 4.48 4.49
N ARG A 6 46.46 4.20 5.44
CA ARG A 6 45.65 2.98 5.44
C ARG A 6 44.66 3.03 4.28
N GLY A 7 44.89 2.18 3.28
CA GLY A 7 43.92 1.89 2.22
C GLY A 7 42.68 1.21 2.82
N VAL A 8 41.51 1.77 2.55
CA VAL A 8 40.23 1.11 2.78
C VAL A 8 40.05 0.13 1.62
N GLU A 9 40.33 -1.15 1.86
CA GLU A 9 40.05 -2.21 0.89
C GLU A 9 38.54 -2.29 0.67
N ALA A 10 38.11 -1.93 -0.54
CA ALA A 10 36.75 -2.12 -1.00
C ALA A 10 36.45 -3.63 -0.98
N THR A 11 35.62 -4.05 -0.02
CA THR A 11 35.11 -5.41 0.06
C THR A 11 34.37 -5.73 -1.24
N GLY A 12 34.91 -6.63 -2.04
CA GLY A 12 34.34 -7.01 -3.33
C GLY A 12 32.89 -7.49 -3.15
N ALA A 13 31.99 -6.98 -3.99
CA ALA A 13 30.60 -7.41 -4.01
C ALA A 13 30.52 -8.92 -4.29
N PRO A 14 29.68 -9.68 -3.56
CA PRO A 14 29.56 -11.11 -3.77
C PRO A 14 29.10 -11.41 -5.20
N SER A 15 29.91 -12.16 -5.95
CA SER A 15 29.71 -12.48 -7.37
C SER A 15 28.68 -13.61 -7.60
N GLY A 16 27.68 -13.73 -6.72
CA GLY A 16 26.56 -14.66 -6.89
C GLY A 16 25.53 -14.12 -7.88
N PRO A 17 24.63 -14.96 -8.43
CA PRO A 17 23.48 -14.46 -9.17
C PRO A 17 22.69 -13.51 -8.28
N ALA A 18 22.22 -12.40 -8.85
CA ALA A 18 21.36 -11.47 -8.12
C ALA A 18 20.12 -12.23 -7.58
N PRO A 19 19.70 -11.97 -6.34
CA PRO A 19 18.51 -12.61 -5.79
C PRO A 19 17.29 -12.35 -6.70
N THR A 20 16.50 -13.40 -6.93
CA THR A 20 15.29 -13.34 -7.76
C THR A 20 14.07 -13.14 -6.88
N LEU A 21 13.21 -12.19 -7.24
CA LEU A 21 11.93 -11.96 -6.55
C LEU A 21 10.84 -12.84 -7.15
N HIS A 22 10.00 -13.42 -6.28
CA HIS A 22 8.83 -14.19 -6.67
C HIS A 22 7.60 -13.29 -6.77
N MET A 23 7.03 -13.18 -7.96
CA MET A 23 5.87 -12.33 -8.22
C MET A 23 4.57 -13.00 -7.73
N ILE A 24 3.78 -12.28 -6.91
CA ILE A 24 2.49 -12.75 -6.39
C ILE A 24 1.39 -11.69 -6.62
N GLY A 25 0.12 -12.11 -6.62
CA GLY A 25 -1.02 -11.19 -6.77
C GLY A 25 -1.27 -10.69 -8.20
N TYR A 26 -0.76 -11.40 -9.19
CA TYR A 26 -1.02 -11.13 -10.60
C TYR A 26 -2.15 -12.03 -11.10
N TRP A 27 -3.15 -11.40 -11.71
CA TRP A 27 -4.41 -12.04 -12.06
C TRP A 27 -4.59 -12.22 -13.55
N ARG A 28 -5.38 -13.25 -13.89
CA ARG A 28 -5.81 -13.59 -15.25
C ARG A 28 -6.25 -12.35 -16.02
N ASN A 29 -5.86 -12.29 -17.29
CA ASN A 29 -6.31 -11.28 -18.25
C ASN A 29 -6.09 -11.80 -19.68
N ALA A 30 -6.45 -10.98 -20.68
CA ALA A 30 -6.37 -11.37 -22.09
C ALA A 30 -4.96 -11.72 -22.58
N THR A 31 -3.91 -11.10 -22.02
CA THR A 31 -2.51 -11.38 -22.40
C THR A 31 -1.85 -12.45 -21.53
N HIS A 32 -2.40 -12.69 -20.34
CA HIS A 32 -1.93 -13.70 -19.38
C HIS A 32 -3.09 -14.59 -18.91
N PRO A 33 -3.61 -15.48 -19.78
CA PRO A 33 -4.70 -16.39 -19.44
C PRO A 33 -4.31 -17.49 -18.43
N GLU A 34 -3.02 -17.77 -18.29
CA GLU A 34 -2.45 -18.78 -17.39
C GLU A 34 -2.50 -18.39 -15.90
N LEU A 35 -2.63 -17.09 -15.62
CA LEU A 35 -2.69 -16.58 -14.25
C LEU A 35 -4.02 -16.97 -13.56
N PRO A 36 -4.04 -17.02 -12.21
CA PRO A 36 -5.24 -17.33 -11.45
C PRO A 36 -6.32 -16.25 -11.60
N ASP A 37 -7.58 -16.67 -11.52
CA ASP A 37 -8.71 -15.76 -11.33
C ASP A 37 -8.88 -15.50 -9.83
N PRO A 38 -8.90 -14.24 -9.35
CA PRO A 38 -9.08 -13.96 -7.92
C PRO A 38 -10.42 -14.46 -7.38
N HIS A 39 -11.45 -14.62 -8.22
CA HIS A 39 -12.73 -15.17 -7.78
C HIS A 39 -12.63 -16.64 -7.33
N ASP A 40 -11.67 -17.40 -7.89
CA ASP A 40 -11.46 -18.81 -7.54
C ASP A 40 -10.72 -18.99 -6.20
N LEU A 41 -10.24 -17.90 -5.62
CA LEU A 41 -9.42 -17.89 -4.40
C LEU A 41 -10.13 -17.26 -3.19
N VAL A 42 -11.44 -16.97 -3.30
CA VAL A 42 -12.21 -16.44 -2.19
C VAL A 42 -12.46 -17.53 -1.15
N ASP A 43 -12.10 -17.26 0.11
CA ASP A 43 -12.33 -18.14 1.25
C ASP A 43 -13.03 -17.35 2.36
N GLU A 44 -14.32 -17.62 2.56
CA GLU A 44 -15.14 -16.98 3.61
C GLU A 44 -14.89 -17.59 5.01
N GLU A 45 -14.28 -18.77 5.07
CA GLU A 45 -13.96 -19.46 6.33
C GLU A 45 -12.52 -19.16 6.79
N TRP A 46 -11.82 -18.26 6.11
CA TRP A 46 -10.48 -17.87 6.48
C TRP A 46 -10.46 -17.14 7.81
N ASP A 47 -9.64 -17.64 8.73
CA ASP A 47 -9.41 -17.05 10.05
C ASP A 47 -9.12 -15.55 9.97
N GLU A 48 -9.84 -14.77 10.78
CA GLU A 48 -9.81 -13.31 10.72
C GLU A 48 -8.45 -12.74 11.18
N ASP A 49 -7.79 -13.38 12.14
CA ASP A 49 -6.51 -12.92 12.67
C ASP A 49 -5.40 -13.16 11.65
N ASP A 50 -5.35 -14.36 11.04
CA ASP A 50 -4.42 -14.67 9.95
C ASP A 50 -4.63 -13.73 8.75
N ARG A 51 -5.88 -13.52 8.35
CA ARG A 51 -6.22 -12.59 7.27
C ARG A 51 -5.77 -11.17 7.59
N PHE A 52 -6.00 -10.69 8.82
CA PHE A 52 -5.57 -9.38 9.25
C PHE A 52 -4.04 -9.24 9.23
N GLY A 53 -3.32 -10.26 9.71
CA GLY A 53 -1.85 -10.33 9.64
C GLY A 53 -1.33 -10.26 8.20
N VAL A 54 -1.93 -11.01 7.28
CA VAL A 54 -1.59 -10.98 5.86
C VAL A 54 -1.85 -9.60 5.24
N VAL A 55 -3.00 -8.98 5.52
CA VAL A 55 -3.31 -7.62 5.04
C VAL A 55 -2.28 -6.61 5.57
N GLY A 56 -1.96 -6.68 6.86
CA GLY A 56 -0.97 -5.84 7.50
C GLY A 56 0.39 -5.96 6.82
N TYR A 57 0.86 -7.18 6.59
CA TYR A 57 2.11 -7.44 5.89
C TYR A 57 2.16 -6.83 4.49
N LEU A 58 1.13 -7.11 3.67
CA LEU A 58 1.09 -6.70 2.26
C LEU A 58 1.06 -5.18 2.10
N ARG A 59 0.47 -4.44 3.04
CA ARG A 59 0.42 -2.97 3.03
C ARG A 59 1.74 -2.29 3.36
N HIS A 60 2.61 -2.97 4.11
CA HIS A 60 3.83 -2.37 4.67
C HIS A 60 5.13 -2.88 4.01
N GLY A 61 5.03 -3.51 2.84
CA GLY A 61 6.20 -3.86 2.05
C GLY A 61 7.04 -2.64 1.68
N THR A 62 8.32 -2.87 1.38
CA THR A 62 9.21 -1.83 0.86
C THR A 62 8.81 -1.49 -0.58
N TYR A 63 8.77 -0.20 -0.92
CA TYR A 63 8.50 0.22 -2.28
C TYR A 63 9.52 -0.35 -3.27
N TYR A 64 9.05 -1.09 -4.27
CA TYR A 64 9.88 -1.74 -5.28
C TYR A 64 9.98 -0.92 -6.56
N ARG A 65 8.83 -0.58 -7.17
CA ARG A 65 8.75 0.22 -8.41
C ARG A 65 7.35 0.77 -8.61
N GLY A 66 7.19 1.64 -9.61
CA GLY A 66 5.90 2.20 -9.98
C GLY A 66 5.69 2.24 -11.49
N TRP A 67 4.42 2.28 -11.87
CA TRP A 67 3.97 2.28 -13.26
C TRP A 67 3.15 3.55 -13.55
N MET A 68 3.08 3.95 -14.82
CA MET A 68 2.34 5.16 -15.26
C MET A 68 0.85 4.89 -15.50
N GLY A 69 0.21 4.09 -14.64
CA GLY A 69 -1.21 3.76 -14.74
C GLY A 69 -1.74 3.12 -13.47
N LEU A 70 -3.03 3.34 -13.20
CA LEU A 70 -3.74 2.71 -12.09
C LEU A 70 -4.25 1.34 -12.51
N SER A 71 -4.10 0.35 -11.63
CA SER A 71 -4.69 -0.97 -11.85
C SER A 71 -6.07 -1.04 -11.18
N PRO A 72 -7.17 -1.25 -11.92
CA PRO A 72 -8.48 -1.45 -11.31
C PRO A 72 -8.57 -2.84 -10.66
N CYS A 73 -9.30 -2.93 -9.55
CA CYS A 73 -9.72 -4.19 -8.97
C CYS A 73 -10.60 -4.95 -9.98
N ARG A 74 -10.31 -6.23 -10.22
CA ARG A 74 -11.11 -7.07 -11.15
C ARG A 74 -12.46 -7.46 -10.57
N MET A 75 -12.62 -7.39 -9.25
CA MET A 75 -13.84 -7.78 -8.56
C MET A 75 -14.80 -6.60 -8.32
N CYS A 76 -14.27 -5.42 -7.96
CA CYS A 76 -15.10 -4.25 -7.63
C CYS A 76 -14.81 -2.98 -8.46
N GLY A 77 -13.78 -2.99 -9.31
CA GLY A 77 -13.41 -1.86 -10.17
C GLY A 77 -12.72 -0.68 -9.48
N ARG A 78 -12.50 -0.71 -8.16
CA ARG A 78 -11.81 0.37 -7.43
C ARG A 78 -10.34 0.47 -7.88
N ASN A 79 -9.77 1.67 -7.86
CA ASN A 79 -8.35 1.85 -8.19
C ASN A 79 -7.47 1.27 -7.08
N ASN A 80 -6.58 0.35 -7.44
CA ASN A 80 -5.72 -0.40 -6.52
C ASN A 80 -4.25 0.06 -6.56
N GLY A 81 -4.04 1.35 -6.82
CA GLY A 81 -2.70 1.94 -6.89
C GLY A 81 -1.96 1.69 -8.20
N SER A 82 -0.71 2.12 -8.23
CA SER A 82 0.21 2.00 -9.37
C SER A 82 1.62 1.55 -8.96
N GLY A 83 1.82 1.25 -7.68
CA GLY A 83 3.08 0.76 -7.14
C GLY A 83 3.15 -0.77 -7.05
N GLU A 84 4.38 -1.26 -6.91
CA GLU A 84 4.69 -2.60 -6.45
C GLU A 84 5.55 -2.50 -5.19
N LEU A 85 5.35 -3.46 -4.29
CA LEU A 85 6.04 -3.59 -3.01
C LEU A 85 6.84 -4.91 -2.98
N THR A 86 7.81 -4.99 -2.08
CA THR A 86 8.64 -6.16 -1.86
C THR A 86 9.11 -6.28 -0.41
N ASP A 87 9.39 -7.50 0.02
CA ASP A 87 10.12 -7.83 1.26
C ASP A 87 11.56 -8.32 0.99
N GLY A 88 12.00 -8.29 -0.28
CA GLY A 88 13.28 -8.85 -0.74
C GLY A 88 13.22 -10.31 -1.20
N VAL A 89 12.08 -10.99 -1.08
CA VAL A 89 11.82 -12.37 -1.55
C VAL A 89 10.61 -12.41 -2.48
N LEU A 90 9.51 -11.78 -2.09
CA LEU A 90 8.28 -11.63 -2.84
C LEU A 90 8.19 -10.22 -3.43
N ALA A 91 7.52 -10.09 -4.58
CA ALA A 91 7.13 -8.81 -5.16
C ALA A 91 5.64 -8.84 -5.51
N TRP A 92 4.91 -7.78 -5.16
CA TRP A 92 3.46 -7.75 -5.33
C TRP A 92 2.94 -6.35 -5.68
N PRO A 93 1.82 -6.25 -6.40
CA PRO A 93 1.11 -4.97 -6.58
C PRO A 93 0.63 -4.43 -5.24
N GLU A 94 0.73 -3.12 -5.03
CA GLU A 94 0.15 -2.40 -3.87
C GLU A 94 -1.31 -2.82 -3.61
N GLY A 95 -2.04 -3.03 -4.71
CA GLY A 95 -3.41 -3.49 -4.74
C GLY A 95 -3.73 -4.87 -4.18
N LEU A 96 -2.73 -5.73 -3.94
CA LEU A 96 -2.98 -7.10 -3.50
C LEU A 96 -3.69 -7.14 -2.14
N ALA A 97 -3.32 -6.24 -1.22
CA ALA A 97 -3.97 -6.14 0.09
C ALA A 97 -5.47 -5.89 -0.01
N HIS A 98 -5.94 -5.15 -1.03
CA HIS A 98 -7.37 -4.90 -1.23
C HIS A 98 -8.15 -6.17 -1.57
N TYR A 99 -7.57 -7.08 -2.36
CA TYR A 99 -8.21 -8.37 -2.67
C TYR A 99 -8.37 -9.24 -1.42
N VAL A 100 -7.33 -9.27 -0.58
CA VAL A 100 -7.35 -10.01 0.69
C VAL A 100 -8.36 -9.39 1.66
N GLU A 101 -8.30 -8.08 1.88
CA GLU A 101 -9.10 -7.39 2.88
C GLU A 101 -10.57 -7.28 2.49
N GLU A 102 -10.89 -6.95 1.25
CA GLU A 102 -12.27 -6.59 0.86
C GLU A 102 -12.99 -7.71 0.10
N HIS A 103 -12.25 -8.68 -0.41
CA HIS A 103 -12.81 -9.77 -1.20
C HIS A 103 -12.51 -11.16 -0.65
N GLY A 104 -11.79 -11.27 0.47
CA GLY A 104 -11.49 -12.56 1.09
C GLY A 104 -10.64 -13.47 0.21
N VAL A 105 -9.84 -12.89 -0.71
CA VAL A 105 -8.95 -13.67 -1.57
C VAL A 105 -7.82 -14.25 -0.71
N ARG A 106 -7.85 -15.56 -0.49
CA ARG A 106 -6.83 -16.30 0.24
C ARG A 106 -5.68 -16.67 -0.68
N LEU A 107 -4.47 -16.30 -0.28
CA LEU A 107 -3.27 -16.55 -1.06
C LEU A 107 -2.89 -18.04 -1.03
N PRO A 108 -2.09 -18.54 -1.99
CA PRO A 108 -1.59 -19.91 -1.94
C PRO A 108 -0.90 -20.21 -0.59
N PRO A 109 -1.08 -21.41 -0.01
CA PRO A 109 -0.61 -21.72 1.35
C PRO A 109 0.89 -21.48 1.60
N ALA A 110 1.73 -21.61 0.57
CA ALA A 110 3.16 -21.32 0.68
C ALA A 110 3.44 -19.82 0.87
N VAL A 111 2.65 -18.96 0.24
CA VAL A 111 2.75 -17.50 0.37
C VAL A 111 2.18 -17.05 1.71
N GLU A 112 1.01 -17.56 2.10
CA GLU A 112 0.38 -17.30 3.40
C GLU A 112 1.34 -17.63 4.55
N ARG A 113 1.93 -18.84 4.52
CA ARG A 113 2.93 -19.25 5.53
C ARG A 113 4.14 -18.32 5.57
N HIS A 114 4.72 -17.96 4.43
CA HIS A 114 5.88 -17.04 4.39
C HIS A 114 5.53 -15.68 5.01
N VAL A 115 4.36 -15.16 4.69
CA VAL A 115 3.87 -13.87 5.19
C VAL A 115 3.68 -13.89 6.69
N LEU A 116 2.99 -14.91 7.22
CA LEU A 116 2.73 -15.05 8.65
C LEU A 116 4.03 -15.27 9.44
N GLU A 117 4.92 -16.15 8.97
CA GLU A 117 6.25 -16.34 9.58
C GLU A 117 7.10 -15.07 9.57
N ALA A 118 6.90 -14.20 8.57
CA ALA A 118 7.60 -12.92 8.50
C ALA A 118 7.03 -11.88 9.47
N ALA A 119 5.70 -11.82 9.62
CA ALA A 119 5.05 -11.01 10.64
C ALA A 119 5.47 -11.46 12.05
N ASP A 120 5.37 -12.76 12.35
CA ASP A 120 5.76 -13.34 13.66
C ASP A 120 7.21 -13.01 14.03
N ARG A 121 8.11 -13.06 13.04
CA ARG A 121 9.52 -12.73 13.25
C ARG A 121 9.70 -11.25 13.62
N LEU A 122 8.96 -10.34 12.99
CA LEU A 122 9.02 -8.92 13.32
C LEU A 122 8.45 -8.66 14.72
N ASP A 123 7.33 -9.29 15.07
CA ASP A 123 6.72 -9.16 16.39
C ASP A 123 7.61 -9.73 17.51
N ALA A 124 8.35 -10.80 17.22
CA ALA A 124 9.34 -11.35 18.15
C ALA A 124 10.64 -10.53 18.24
N THR A 125 10.85 -9.56 17.35
CA THR A 125 12.08 -8.76 17.32
C THR A 125 12.03 -7.61 18.33
N GLY A 126 12.98 -7.57 19.26
CA GLY A 126 13.13 -6.45 20.19
C GLY A 126 13.55 -5.15 19.50
N SER A 127 13.14 -4.00 20.04
CA SER A 127 13.60 -2.67 19.60
C SER A 127 14.61 -2.07 20.59
N SER A 128 15.61 -1.36 20.06
CA SER A 128 16.59 -0.59 20.86
C SER A 128 16.71 0.83 20.32
N VAL A 129 16.81 1.79 21.25
CA VAL A 129 17.03 3.21 20.93
C VAL A 129 18.52 3.57 20.86
N ASP A 130 19.41 2.69 21.32
CA ASP A 130 20.84 2.98 21.50
C ASP A 130 21.53 3.30 20.18
N TRP A 131 21.16 2.59 19.11
CA TRP A 131 21.69 2.83 17.77
C TRP A 131 21.36 4.24 17.27
N TRP A 132 20.10 4.67 17.48
CA TRP A 132 19.66 6.02 17.12
C TRP A 132 20.40 7.08 17.93
N VAL A 133 20.51 6.91 19.25
CA VAL A 133 21.20 7.86 20.14
C VAL A 133 22.68 7.97 19.79
N SER A 134 23.33 6.85 19.48
CA SER A 134 24.77 6.82 19.16
C SER A 134 25.10 7.42 17.80
N GLY A 135 24.17 7.34 16.83
CA GLY A 135 24.34 7.91 15.50
C GLY A 135 23.86 9.35 15.34
N ALA A 136 23.07 9.86 16.29
CA ALA A 136 22.52 11.21 16.21
C ALA A 136 23.65 12.27 16.29
N PRO A 137 23.63 13.29 15.42
CA PRO A 137 24.57 14.41 15.54
C PRO A 137 24.32 15.16 16.86
N ALA A 138 25.39 15.74 17.41
CA ALA A 138 25.26 16.62 18.57
C ALA A 138 24.27 17.77 18.27
N PRO A 139 23.50 18.24 19.27
CA PRO A 139 22.62 19.39 19.08
C PRO A 139 23.39 20.59 18.52
N ILE A 140 22.82 21.25 17.50
CA ILE A 140 23.39 22.50 16.99
C ILE A 140 23.32 23.54 18.12
N PRO A 141 24.44 24.19 18.51
CA PRO A 141 24.43 25.17 19.58
C PRO A 141 23.45 26.30 19.29
N ALA A 142 22.68 26.71 20.32
CA ALA A 142 21.79 27.87 20.25
C ALA A 142 22.60 29.16 20.07
N GLY A 143 22.93 29.50 18.83
CA GLY A 143 23.80 30.61 18.48
C GLY A 143 24.49 30.45 17.13
N SER A 144 24.55 29.23 16.60
CA SER A 144 25.14 28.92 15.28
C SER A 144 24.13 29.12 14.13
N VAL A 145 23.40 30.24 14.13
CA VAL A 145 22.62 30.64 12.96
C VAL A 145 23.64 31.12 11.92
N GLY A 146 23.88 30.31 10.89
CA GLY A 146 24.66 30.72 9.73
C GLY A 146 24.08 32.01 9.13
N PRO A 147 24.85 32.75 8.30
CA PRO A 147 24.35 33.97 7.67
C PRO A 147 23.01 33.66 7.01
N SER A 148 21.98 34.39 7.44
CA SER A 148 20.63 34.29 6.88
C SER A 148 20.75 34.36 5.37
N VAL A 149 20.55 33.22 4.69
CA VAL A 149 20.39 33.21 3.23
C VAL A 149 19.12 34.01 3.02
N GLY A 150 19.31 35.27 2.61
CA GLY A 150 18.25 36.27 2.58
C GLY A 150 16.97 35.65 2.07
N HIS A 151 15.94 35.67 2.92
CA HIS A 151 14.61 35.20 2.55
C HIS A 151 14.29 35.78 1.18
N ARG A 152 14.24 34.93 0.15
CA ARG A 152 13.53 35.29 -1.07
C ARG A 152 12.10 35.51 -0.59
N SER A 153 11.68 36.77 -0.57
CA SER A 153 10.31 37.15 -0.26
C SER A 153 9.39 36.21 -1.02
N CYS A 154 8.54 35.48 -0.28
CA CYS A 154 7.45 34.76 -0.90
C CYS A 154 6.70 35.78 -1.77
N PRO A 155 6.46 35.50 -3.06
CA PRO A 155 5.63 36.37 -3.87
C PRO A 155 4.27 36.50 -3.20
N ASP A 156 3.82 37.75 -3.10
CA ASP A 156 2.53 38.13 -2.54
C ASP A 156 1.40 37.30 -3.19
N PRO A 157 0.56 36.59 -2.41
CA PRO A 157 -0.52 35.76 -2.95
C PRO A 157 -1.54 36.54 -3.82
N ALA A 158 -1.51 37.87 -3.79
CA ALA A 158 -2.35 38.70 -4.66
C ALA A 158 -2.02 38.59 -6.18
N GLY A 159 -0.87 38.04 -6.57
CA GLY A 159 -0.45 37.97 -7.98
C GLY A 159 -0.93 36.73 -8.77
N VAL A 160 -1.42 35.67 -8.12
CA VAL A 160 -1.67 34.37 -8.79
C VAL A 160 -3.14 34.20 -9.26
N ALA A 161 -4.00 35.19 -9.01
CA ALA A 161 -5.41 35.14 -9.41
C ALA A 161 -5.70 35.65 -10.84
N ALA A 162 -4.72 36.19 -11.57
CA ALA A 162 -4.98 36.88 -12.84
C ALA A 162 -4.81 36.04 -14.13
N HIS A 163 -4.46 34.75 -14.05
CA HIS A 163 -4.20 33.94 -15.25
C HIS A 163 -5.20 32.82 -15.56
N ARG A 164 -6.37 32.82 -14.92
CA ARG A 164 -7.40 31.78 -15.15
C ARG A 164 -8.78 32.36 -15.41
N ALA A 165 -8.90 33.18 -16.46
CA ALA A 165 -10.19 33.61 -16.99
C ALA A 165 -10.12 33.79 -18.51
N GLN A 166 -10.01 32.69 -19.26
CA GLN A 166 -10.27 32.68 -20.70
C GLN A 166 -10.46 31.25 -21.24
N VAL A 167 -11.48 30.54 -20.74
CA VAL A 167 -12.08 29.43 -21.50
C VAL A 167 -13.59 29.40 -21.25
N GLY A 168 -14.34 29.85 -22.27
CA GLY A 168 -15.54 29.15 -22.76
C GLY A 168 -16.79 29.17 -21.90
N THR A 169 -17.62 30.21 -22.08
CA THR A 169 -19.07 30.13 -21.89
C THR A 169 -19.68 29.17 -22.94
N GLY A 170 -20.16 28.01 -22.49
CA GLY A 170 -20.94 27.08 -23.31
C GLY A 170 -22.18 26.63 -22.54
N GLY A 171 -23.25 27.39 -22.67
CA GLY A 171 -24.54 27.08 -22.07
C GLY A 171 -25.24 25.92 -22.78
N GLY A 172 -25.58 24.87 -22.04
CA GLY A 172 -26.45 23.79 -22.46
C GLY A 172 -27.57 23.59 -21.44
N ARG A 173 -28.75 24.10 -21.77
CA ARG A 173 -30.01 23.85 -21.04
C ARG A 173 -30.44 22.40 -21.28
N HIS A 174 -30.73 21.65 -20.23
CA HIS A 174 -31.78 20.62 -20.30
C HIS A 174 -32.50 20.54 -18.96
N GLY A 175 -33.80 20.87 -19.03
CA GLY A 175 -34.71 20.90 -17.89
C GLY A 175 -35.08 19.50 -17.41
N GLY A 176 -35.30 19.41 -16.11
CA GLY A 176 -35.85 18.24 -15.45
C GLY A 176 -37.37 18.12 -15.61
N ARG A 177 -37.82 16.87 -15.46
CA ARG A 177 -39.12 16.38 -14.97
C ARG A 177 -38.78 14.93 -14.56
N GLY A 178 -38.92 14.52 -13.30
CA GLY A 178 -40.13 14.54 -12.48
C GLY A 178 -40.66 13.11 -12.47
N GLY A 179 -40.63 12.43 -11.32
CA GLY A 179 -41.02 11.02 -11.22
C GLY A 179 -40.81 10.43 -9.84
N ASP A 180 -41.42 11.08 -8.84
CA ASP A 180 -41.74 10.51 -7.53
C ASP A 180 -42.90 9.50 -7.68
N GLN A 181 -42.79 8.34 -7.02
CA GLN A 181 -43.81 7.61 -6.26
C GLN A 181 -43.65 6.08 -6.36
N GLY A 182 -43.57 5.43 -5.21
CA GLY A 182 -43.57 3.96 -5.12
C GLY A 182 -43.44 3.39 -3.72
N ARG A 183 -44.30 3.78 -2.78
CA ARG A 183 -44.53 3.08 -1.50
C ARG A 183 -45.01 1.64 -1.72
N THR A 184 -44.49 0.69 -0.95
CA THR A 184 -45.20 -0.39 -0.20
C THR A 184 -44.16 -1.03 0.75
N SER A 185 -44.27 -1.02 2.07
CA SER A 185 -45.20 -1.66 3.03
C SER A 185 -44.83 -3.10 3.43
N ALA A 186 -44.30 -3.20 4.66
CA ALA A 186 -44.60 -4.14 5.76
C ALA A 186 -44.67 -5.67 5.55
N ALA A 187 -43.83 -6.39 6.32
CA ALA A 187 -44.16 -7.53 7.19
C ALA A 187 -42.85 -7.89 7.96
N ASP A 188 -42.68 -7.65 9.26
CA ASP A 188 -43.27 -8.36 10.41
C ASP A 188 -43.35 -9.89 10.22
N ARG A 189 -42.40 -10.63 10.84
CA ARG A 189 -42.69 -11.80 11.71
C ARG A 189 -41.57 -12.04 12.71
N SER A 190 -41.96 -12.05 13.98
CA SER A 190 -41.26 -12.64 15.13
C SER A 190 -41.42 -14.17 15.18
N ARG A 191 -40.44 -14.89 15.77
CA ARG A 191 -40.52 -16.18 16.54
C ARG A 191 -39.06 -16.66 16.80
N THR A 192 -38.47 -16.59 18.00
CA THR A 192 -38.61 -17.41 19.25
C THR A 192 -38.39 -18.92 19.14
N ALA A 193 -37.50 -19.42 20.03
CA ALA A 193 -37.36 -20.75 20.69
C ALA A 193 -36.03 -21.48 20.35
N THR A 194 -35.00 -21.57 21.20
CA THR A 194 -34.75 -22.37 22.45
C THR A 194 -34.86 -23.90 22.34
N THR A 195 -33.76 -24.59 22.72
CA THR A 195 -33.49 -25.95 23.28
C THR A 195 -32.25 -26.54 22.58
N ASP A 196 -31.08 -26.74 23.16
CA ASP A 196 -30.61 -27.46 24.37
C ASP A 196 -30.78 -28.99 24.36
N SER A 197 -29.77 -29.69 24.88
CA SER A 197 -29.54 -31.13 25.12
C SER A 197 -28.38 -31.70 24.26
N SER A 198 -27.19 -31.89 24.84
CA SER A 198 -26.73 -33.03 25.69
C SER A 198 -26.10 -34.15 24.87
#